data_AF-A0A3N5QUU4-F1
#
_entry.id   AF-A0A3N5QUU4-F1
#
_cell.length_a   1.000
_cell.length_b   1.000
_cell.length_c   1.000
_cell.angle_alpha   90.00
_cell.angle_beta   90.00
_cell.angle_gamma   90.00
#
_symmetry.space_group_name_H-M   'P 1'
#
loop_
_entity.id
_entity.type
_entity.pdbx_description
1 polymer ?
#
loop_
_entity_poly.entity_id
_entity_poly.type
_entity_poly.pdbx_seq_one_letter_code
_entity_poly.pdbx_strand_id
1 'polypeptide(L)'
;MNRRDFLRNIAIGGALGSIASRVSSAELVTSTETFVAVGSKLVFISDLHLNADPDASWMLDHIGDLADFLNSLRIRSDVSELVILGDMLDDWVRPTEDVPFDFEEILSASHNQPVVEALQDICEEGSIKVTYVTGNHDLLSFEPENKEIINWYFPNMIVTSNDPGLGAFQMDEVLWAEHGHRYTLFNAPDIWSHSGSHLPLGYFISRLVASKSITDDQIYTLPDIMNSYFRAMPTALNPRGAIEKPYGLGPANEVGVREFLNLMEGFPAATSRRNSGRRRYPRDPWDGGIIDDDLIVLFFQVMALWAGKRPWDRFIMDNKDNFLSDPRVRSIAQWYDVIFSKWPSRQNIVSNEMALWNELGYMDATANLLFAMP
;
A
#
# COMPACT_ATOMS: atom_id res chain seq x y z
N MET A 1 -4.04 8.94 -27.85
CA MET A 1 -3.35 7.81 -28.53
C MET A 1 -3.19 6.73 -27.49
N ASN A 2 -3.62 5.48 -27.72
CA ASN A 2 -3.54 4.45 -26.68
C ASN A 2 -2.07 4.22 -26.28
N ARG A 3 -1.74 4.25 -24.97
CA ARG A 3 -0.37 4.14 -24.45
C ARG A 3 0.31 2.81 -24.87
N ARG A 4 -0.46 1.74 -25.12
CA ARG A 4 0.04 0.51 -25.76
C ARG A 4 0.53 0.72 -27.19
N ASP A 5 -0.14 1.58 -27.95
CA ASP A 5 0.28 1.92 -29.31
C ASP A 5 1.52 2.82 -29.28
N PHE A 6 1.61 3.74 -28.32
CA PHE A 6 2.82 4.54 -28.09
C PHE A 6 4.05 3.67 -27.76
N LEU A 7 3.93 2.77 -26.78
CA LEU A 7 5.02 1.86 -26.38
C LEU A 7 5.39 0.86 -27.49
N ARG A 8 4.40 0.37 -28.26
CA ARG A 8 4.68 -0.44 -29.47
C ARG A 8 5.45 0.36 -30.52
N ASN A 9 5.11 1.63 -30.74
CA ASN A 9 5.79 2.48 -31.71
C ASN A 9 7.21 2.83 -31.26
N ILE A 10 7.47 3.01 -29.96
CA ILE A 10 8.84 3.15 -29.43
C ILE A 10 9.63 1.84 -29.58
N ALA A 11 9.04 0.68 -29.29
CA ALA A 11 9.70 -0.62 -29.46
C ALA A 11 10.03 -0.92 -30.93
N ILE A 12 9.15 -0.52 -31.86
CA ILE A 12 9.37 -0.65 -33.31
C ILE A 12 10.39 0.39 -33.80
N GLY A 13 10.34 1.63 -33.29
CA GLY A 13 11.30 2.69 -33.62
C GLY A 13 12.72 2.41 -33.10
N GLY A 14 12.84 1.85 -31.90
CA GLY A 14 14.11 1.43 -31.31
C GLY A 14 14.72 0.18 -31.99
N ALA A 15 13.88 -0.72 -32.50
CA ALA A 15 14.34 -1.89 -33.26
C ALA A 15 14.77 -1.53 -34.71
N LEU A 16 14.17 -0.52 -35.33
CA LEU A 16 14.53 -0.06 -36.68
C LEU A 16 15.73 0.89 -36.73
N GLY A 17 16.14 1.47 -35.59
CA GLY A 17 17.32 2.34 -35.49
C GLY A 17 18.67 1.61 -35.50
N SER A 18 18.70 0.28 -35.61
CA SER A 18 19.93 -0.52 -35.49
C SER A 18 20.41 -1.20 -36.79
N ILE A 19 19.76 -0.95 -37.94
CA ILE A 19 20.19 -1.54 -39.21
C ILE A 19 20.23 -0.48 -40.32
N ALA A 20 21.45 -0.22 -40.79
CA ALA A 20 21.85 0.49 -42.00
C ALA A 20 22.22 1.98 -41.89
N SER A 21 23.47 2.25 -41.52
CA SER A 21 24.35 3.10 -42.34
C SER A 21 25.82 2.71 -42.18
N ARG A 22 26.34 1.99 -43.18
CA ARG A 22 27.78 1.86 -43.44
C ARG A 22 28.16 3.01 -44.37
N VAL A 23 28.86 4.04 -43.89
CA VAL A 23 29.72 4.91 -44.72
C VAL A 23 30.95 5.34 -43.91
N SER A 24 32.11 4.99 -44.49
CA SER A 24 33.51 5.42 -44.31
C SER A 24 34.08 5.83 -42.95
N SER A 25 35.19 5.16 -42.63
CA SER A 25 36.23 5.54 -41.70
C SER A 25 36.74 6.97 -41.94
N ALA A 26 36.50 7.86 -40.99
CA ALA A 26 37.30 9.04 -40.72
C ALA A 26 37.24 9.32 -39.21
N GLU A 27 38.39 9.59 -38.62
CA GLU A 27 38.57 9.85 -37.19
C GLU A 27 37.59 10.91 -36.65
N LEU A 28 36.90 10.57 -35.57
CA LEU A 28 36.42 11.58 -34.63
C LEU A 28 36.72 11.10 -33.21
N VAL A 29 37.87 11.56 -32.72
CA VAL A 29 38.16 11.70 -31.30
C VAL A 29 37.10 12.65 -30.72
N THR A 30 36.34 12.20 -29.72
CA THR A 30 36.14 12.92 -28.44
C THR A 30 35.24 12.12 -27.51
N SER A 31 35.72 11.99 -26.28
CA SER A 31 35.01 11.65 -25.04
C SER A 31 33.50 11.93 -25.06
N THR A 32 32.68 10.89 -24.90
CA THR A 32 31.33 11.03 -24.38
C THR A 32 31.41 11.30 -22.87
N GLU A 33 31.76 12.53 -22.51
CA GLU A 33 31.09 13.12 -21.34
C GLU A 33 29.64 13.33 -21.77
N THR A 34 28.77 12.42 -21.36
CA THR A 34 27.32 12.65 -21.44
C THR A 34 27.04 13.89 -20.61
N PHE A 35 26.86 15.04 -21.26
CA PHE A 35 26.28 16.23 -20.65
C PHE A 35 24.89 15.83 -20.14
N VAL A 36 24.80 15.46 -18.86
CA VAL A 36 23.51 15.26 -18.20
C VAL A 36 22.93 16.67 -18.09
N ALA A 37 21.85 16.94 -18.84
CA ALA A 37 21.18 18.21 -18.76
C ALA A 37 20.71 18.47 -17.32
N VAL A 38 20.87 19.70 -16.86
CA VAL A 38 20.37 20.15 -15.55
C VAL A 38 18.87 19.85 -15.46
N GLY A 39 18.44 19.24 -14.36
CA GLY A 39 17.03 18.91 -14.11
C GLY A 39 16.42 17.87 -15.07
N SER A 40 17.18 16.85 -15.47
CA SER A 40 16.70 15.82 -16.43
C SER A 40 16.17 14.55 -15.77
N LYS A 41 16.28 14.40 -14.45
CA LYS A 41 15.89 13.18 -13.73
C LYS A 41 14.81 13.42 -12.68
N LEU A 42 13.88 12.47 -12.64
CA LEU A 42 12.94 12.27 -11.55
C LEU A 42 13.46 11.14 -10.66
N VAL A 43 13.35 11.30 -9.35
CA VAL A 43 13.66 10.24 -8.38
C VAL A 43 12.38 9.85 -7.66
N PHE A 44 12.09 8.56 -7.61
CA PHE A 44 10.93 8.01 -6.93
C PHE A 44 11.40 7.17 -5.73
N ILE A 45 10.83 7.46 -4.56
CA ILE A 45 10.94 6.65 -3.34
C ILE A 45 9.52 6.39 -2.81
N SER A 46 9.32 5.39 -1.97
CA SER A 46 8.00 4.98 -1.47
C SER A 46 8.16 4.18 -0.19
N ASP A 47 7.08 4.02 0.58
CA ASP A 47 6.99 3.10 1.72
C ASP A 47 8.10 3.36 2.76
N LEU A 48 8.21 4.63 3.19
CA LEU A 48 9.17 5.03 4.23
C LEU A 48 8.69 4.65 5.63
N HIS A 49 7.37 4.60 5.85
CA HIS A 49 6.73 4.22 7.12
C HIS A 49 7.43 4.81 8.35
N LEU A 50 7.60 6.14 8.35
CA LEU A 50 8.00 6.85 9.55
C LEU A 50 6.87 6.74 10.58
N ASN A 51 7.20 6.29 11.79
CA ASN A 51 6.23 6.12 12.87
C ASN A 51 6.75 6.83 14.13
N ALA A 52 5.84 7.31 14.98
CA ALA A 52 6.20 7.93 16.25
C ALA A 52 6.71 6.90 17.29
N ASP A 53 6.31 5.64 17.14
CA ASP A 53 6.86 4.51 17.88
C ASP A 53 8.01 3.88 17.08
N PRO A 54 9.25 3.88 17.60
CA PRO A 54 10.40 3.31 16.88
C PRO A 54 10.21 1.83 16.57
N ASP A 55 9.55 1.05 17.44
CA ASP A 55 9.37 -0.39 17.25
C ASP A 55 8.36 -0.70 16.13
N ALA A 56 7.55 0.28 15.74
CA ALA A 56 6.61 0.20 14.62
C ALA A 56 7.17 0.80 13.32
N SER A 57 8.28 1.54 13.36
CA SER A 57 8.86 2.17 12.17
C SER A 57 9.69 1.20 11.36
N TRP A 58 9.38 1.06 10.06
CA TRP A 58 10.11 0.13 9.18
C TRP A 58 11.50 0.62 8.82
N MET A 59 11.73 1.93 8.90
CA MET A 59 12.99 2.56 8.54
C MET A 59 13.90 2.83 9.74
N LEU A 60 13.55 2.40 10.96
CA LEU A 60 14.34 2.72 12.17
C LEU A 60 15.84 2.41 12.00
N ASP A 61 16.16 1.19 11.55
CA ASP A 61 17.55 0.75 11.34
C ASP A 61 18.23 1.43 10.14
N HIS A 62 17.47 2.12 9.30
CA HIS A 62 17.90 2.75 8.04
C HIS A 62 17.67 4.27 7.98
N ILE A 63 17.28 4.91 9.09
CA ILE A 63 17.06 6.37 9.17
C ILE A 63 18.30 7.11 8.69
N GLY A 64 19.48 6.69 9.14
CA GLY A 64 20.76 7.29 8.72
C GLY A 64 21.01 7.14 7.22
N ASP A 65 20.79 5.94 6.67
CA ASP A 65 20.98 5.66 5.23
C ASP A 65 20.03 6.50 4.37
N LEU A 66 18.77 6.65 4.80
CA LEU A 66 17.78 7.47 4.10
C LEU A 66 18.13 8.96 4.16
N ALA A 67 18.54 9.47 5.32
CA ALA A 67 18.97 10.85 5.48
C ALA A 67 20.20 11.16 4.61
N ASP A 68 21.19 10.26 4.58
CA ASP A 68 22.39 10.39 3.73
C ASP A 68 22.04 10.36 2.24
N PHE A 69 21.09 9.51 1.85
CA PHE A 69 20.56 9.49 0.48
C PHE A 69 19.90 10.82 0.10
N LEU A 70 19.03 11.37 0.96
CA LEU A 70 18.36 12.66 0.73
C LEU A 70 19.37 13.81 0.65
N ASN A 71 20.36 13.85 1.55
CA ASN A 71 21.44 14.84 1.51
C ASN A 71 22.29 14.72 0.25
N SER A 72 22.56 13.49 -0.21
CA SER A 72 23.26 13.26 -1.47
C SER A 72 22.43 13.68 -2.68
N LEU A 73 21.10 13.55 -2.61
CA LEU A 73 20.17 13.97 -3.65
C LEU A 73 20.09 15.50 -3.74
N ARG A 74 20.01 16.19 -2.61
CA ARG A 74 19.95 17.66 -2.50
C ARG A 74 21.01 18.40 -3.33
N ILE A 75 22.23 17.88 -3.38
CA ILE A 75 23.35 18.54 -4.09
C ILE A 75 23.42 18.22 -5.59
N ARG A 76 22.47 17.43 -6.12
CA ARG A 76 22.48 16.98 -7.51
C ARG A 76 21.77 17.96 -8.44
N SER A 77 22.53 18.56 -9.34
CA SER A 77 21.98 19.44 -10.39
C SER A 77 21.24 18.70 -11.50
N ASP A 78 21.37 17.38 -11.59
CA ASP A 78 20.70 16.58 -12.63
C ASP A 78 19.30 16.09 -12.22
N VAL A 79 18.90 16.25 -10.96
CA VAL A 79 17.58 15.89 -10.45
C VAL A 79 16.69 17.13 -10.47
N SER A 80 15.50 17.03 -11.08
CA SER A 80 14.50 18.10 -11.08
C SER A 80 13.43 17.91 -10.03
N GLU A 81 13.10 16.66 -9.69
CA GLU A 81 12.01 16.36 -8.76
C GLU A 81 12.24 15.05 -8.01
N LEU A 82 12.01 15.09 -6.70
CA LEU A 82 11.85 13.94 -5.82
C LEU A 82 10.34 13.69 -5.63
N VAL A 83 9.91 12.47 -5.91
CA VAL A 83 8.53 12.02 -5.71
C VAL A 83 8.51 10.93 -4.64
N ILE A 84 7.76 11.16 -3.57
CA ILE A 84 7.48 10.20 -2.50
C ILE A 84 6.11 9.57 -2.80
N LEU A 85 6.10 8.27 -3.11
CA LEU A 85 4.97 7.54 -3.70
C LEU A 85 4.08 6.82 -2.67
N GLY A 86 3.72 7.51 -1.60
CA GLY A 86 2.86 6.99 -0.54
C GLY A 86 3.63 6.42 0.63
N ASP A 87 2.89 6.25 1.73
CA ASP A 87 3.34 5.66 2.98
C ASP A 87 4.65 6.30 3.47
N MET A 88 4.70 7.64 3.38
CA MET A 88 5.79 8.41 3.97
C MET A 88 5.69 8.35 5.49
N LEU A 89 4.47 8.54 5.99
CA LEU A 89 4.11 8.47 7.40
C LEU A 89 3.27 7.21 7.63
N ASP A 90 3.33 6.68 8.84
CA ASP A 90 2.53 5.54 9.26
C ASP A 90 1.71 5.86 10.51
N ASP A 91 0.43 6.16 10.30
CA ASP A 91 -0.53 6.40 11.37
C ASP A 91 -1.51 5.22 11.59
N TRP A 92 -1.20 4.06 11.01
CA TRP A 92 -1.99 2.81 11.09
C TRP A 92 -1.45 1.84 12.12
N VAL A 93 -0.11 1.73 12.24
CA VAL A 93 0.53 0.70 13.08
C VAL A 93 0.57 1.15 14.54
N ARG A 94 -0.52 0.89 15.25
CA ARG A 94 -0.65 1.14 16.70
C ARG A 94 -1.62 0.13 17.35
N PRO A 95 -1.33 -0.41 18.55
CA PRO A 95 -2.24 -1.34 19.24
C PRO A 95 -3.66 -0.79 19.38
N THR A 96 -4.66 -1.68 19.45
CA THR A 96 -6.07 -1.30 19.50
C THR A 96 -6.46 -0.51 20.75
N GLU A 97 -5.71 -0.68 21.84
CA GLU A 97 -5.92 -0.03 23.13
C GLU A 97 -5.27 1.33 23.25
N ASP A 98 -4.43 1.71 22.28
CA ASP A 98 -3.70 2.97 22.35
C ASP A 98 -4.36 4.03 21.48
N VAL A 99 -4.15 5.29 21.83
CA VAL A 99 -4.52 6.42 20.96
C VAL A 99 -3.65 6.33 19.69
N PRO A 100 -4.24 6.38 18.47
CA PRO A 100 -3.48 6.46 17.24
C PRO A 100 -2.63 7.73 17.22
N PHE A 101 -1.42 7.65 16.69
CA PHE A 101 -0.61 8.86 16.51
C PHE A 101 -1.22 9.78 15.46
N ASP A 102 -1.01 11.07 15.65
CA ASP A 102 -1.18 12.06 14.59
C ASP A 102 0.12 12.29 13.80
N PHE A 103 0.04 13.07 12.72
CA PHE A 103 1.19 13.34 11.87
C PHE A 103 2.26 14.21 12.56
N GLU A 104 1.87 15.07 13.49
CA GLU A 104 2.82 15.91 14.23
C GLU A 104 3.65 15.06 15.19
N GLU A 105 3.05 14.09 15.88
CA GLU A 105 3.75 13.12 16.72
C GLU A 105 4.75 12.29 15.91
N ILE A 106 4.39 11.85 14.70
CA ILE A 106 5.29 11.10 13.82
C ILE A 106 6.48 11.98 13.38
N LEU A 107 6.20 13.20 12.91
CA LEU A 107 7.22 14.10 12.36
C LEU A 107 8.14 14.69 13.45
N SER A 108 7.66 14.85 14.67
CA SER A 108 8.44 15.35 15.82
C SER A 108 9.20 14.28 16.59
N ALA A 109 8.98 12.99 16.27
CA ALA A 109 9.67 11.90 16.95
C ALA A 109 11.19 11.95 16.73
N SER A 110 11.95 11.91 17.82
CA SER A 110 13.40 12.17 17.79
C SER A 110 14.21 11.23 16.89
N HIS A 111 13.77 9.98 16.71
CA HIS A 111 14.44 9.04 15.80
C HIS A 111 14.15 9.33 14.33
N ASN A 112 13.07 10.04 14.00
CA ASN A 112 12.76 10.46 12.62
C ASN A 112 13.49 11.75 12.22
N GLN A 113 14.01 12.51 13.21
CA GLN A 113 14.63 13.82 13.00
C GLN A 113 15.65 13.87 11.83
N PRO A 114 16.59 12.92 11.66
CA PRO A 114 17.56 13.01 10.57
C PRO A 114 16.94 13.01 9.17
N VAL A 115 15.87 12.23 8.97
CA VAL A 115 15.15 12.15 7.69
C VAL A 115 14.28 13.39 7.49
N VAL A 116 13.59 13.83 8.55
CA VAL A 116 12.76 15.03 8.53
C VAL A 116 13.59 16.26 8.19
N GLU A 117 14.74 16.47 8.85
CA GLU A 117 15.64 17.60 8.56
C GLU A 117 16.19 17.55 7.14
N ALA A 118 16.64 16.37 6.67
CA ALA A 118 17.17 16.23 5.31
C ALA A 118 16.11 16.53 4.24
N LEU A 119 14.85 16.11 4.45
CA LEU A 119 13.75 16.39 3.54
C LEU A 119 13.31 17.86 3.60
N GLN A 120 13.25 18.44 4.81
CA GLN A 120 12.98 19.86 5.03
C GLN A 120 13.98 20.74 4.27
N ASP A 121 15.27 20.42 4.35
CA ASP A 121 16.32 21.17 3.65
C ASP A 121 16.14 21.16 2.11
N ILE A 122 15.74 20.03 1.52
CA ILE A 122 15.45 19.95 0.06
C ILE A 122 14.27 20.87 -0.30
N CYS A 123 13.23 20.82 0.52
CA CYS A 123 12.00 21.60 0.40
C CYS A 123 12.23 23.12 0.52
N GLU A 124 13.09 23.54 1.46
CA GLU A 124 13.43 24.95 1.70
C GLU A 124 14.31 25.54 0.60
N GLU A 125 15.28 24.78 0.08
CA GLU A 125 16.17 25.25 -0.99
C GLU A 125 15.46 25.44 -2.33
N GLY A 126 14.47 24.59 -2.62
CA GLY A 126 13.65 24.66 -3.83
C GLY A 126 14.39 24.38 -5.15
N SER A 127 15.65 23.93 -5.09
CA SER A 127 16.44 23.52 -6.26
C SER A 127 15.92 22.22 -6.89
N ILE A 128 15.34 21.35 -6.05
CA ILE A 128 14.64 20.12 -6.43
C ILE A 128 13.20 20.26 -5.96
N LYS A 129 12.24 20.04 -6.87
CA LYS A 129 10.83 19.98 -6.52
C LYS A 129 10.56 18.74 -5.68
N VAL A 130 9.71 18.82 -4.68
CA VAL A 130 9.29 17.66 -3.89
C VAL A 130 7.79 17.46 -4.03
N THR A 131 7.38 16.28 -4.49
CA THR A 131 5.98 15.88 -4.54
C THR A 131 5.77 14.67 -3.66
N TYR A 132 4.80 14.76 -2.75
CA TYR A 132 4.36 13.65 -1.91
C TYR A 132 2.97 13.21 -2.38
N VAL A 133 2.86 11.93 -2.75
CA VAL A 133 1.61 11.27 -3.11
C VAL A 133 1.15 10.47 -1.91
N THR A 134 -0.12 10.53 -1.55
CA THR A 134 -0.66 9.73 -0.43
C THR A 134 -0.63 8.23 -0.71
N GLY A 135 -0.35 7.44 0.33
CA GLY A 135 -0.54 6.00 0.37
C GLY A 135 -1.71 5.63 1.27
N ASN A 136 -1.75 4.38 1.73
CA ASN A 136 -2.78 3.96 2.67
C ASN A 136 -2.40 4.23 4.12
N HIS A 137 -1.14 4.13 4.54
CA HIS A 137 -0.73 4.36 5.93
C HIS A 137 -0.71 5.83 6.34
N ASP A 138 -0.85 6.73 5.38
CA ASP A 138 -1.00 8.18 5.56
C ASP A 138 -2.23 8.72 4.81
N LEU A 139 -3.27 7.87 4.73
CA LEU A 139 -4.51 8.08 3.99
C LEU A 139 -5.12 9.46 4.19
N LEU A 140 -5.13 9.94 5.45
CA LEU A 140 -5.78 11.18 5.89
C LEU A 140 -4.97 12.44 5.58
N SER A 141 -3.86 12.32 4.84
CA SER A 141 -3.08 13.44 4.32
C SER A 141 -3.88 14.40 3.41
N PHE A 142 -5.10 14.05 3.01
CA PHE A 142 -5.99 14.95 2.27
C PHE A 142 -6.68 15.99 3.17
N GLU A 143 -6.82 15.70 4.47
CA GLU A 143 -7.49 16.56 5.45
C GLU A 143 -6.74 17.90 5.59
N PRO A 144 -7.44 19.05 5.69
CA PRO A 144 -6.81 20.36 5.79
C PRO A 144 -5.77 20.46 6.91
N GLU A 145 -6.09 19.94 8.08
CA GLU A 145 -5.24 19.99 9.27
C GLU A 145 -3.93 19.20 9.05
N ASN A 146 -4.02 18.01 8.47
CA ASN A 146 -2.84 17.20 8.14
C ASN A 146 -1.98 17.85 7.05
N LYS A 147 -2.59 18.53 6.07
CA LYS A 147 -1.86 19.31 5.05
C LYS A 147 -1.12 20.49 5.67
N GLU A 148 -1.72 21.17 6.64
CA GLU A 148 -1.08 22.28 7.36
C GLU A 148 0.13 21.79 8.14
N ILE A 149 0.02 20.65 8.84
CA ILE A 149 1.13 19.99 9.53
C ILE A 149 2.26 19.63 8.55
N ILE A 150 1.95 18.94 7.45
CA ILE A 150 2.94 18.56 6.44
C ILE A 150 3.64 19.80 5.87
N ASN A 151 2.89 20.85 5.53
CA ASN A 151 3.46 22.09 4.98
C ASN A 151 4.32 22.84 6.01
N TRP A 152 4.03 22.73 7.30
CA TRP A 152 4.85 23.31 8.37
C TRP A 152 6.24 22.66 8.42
N TYR A 153 6.32 21.33 8.36
CA TYR A 153 7.59 20.59 8.37
C TYR A 153 8.32 20.62 7.03
N PHE A 154 7.58 20.62 5.92
CA PHE A 154 8.13 20.53 4.56
C PHE A 154 7.59 21.66 3.67
N PRO A 155 8.08 22.91 3.84
CA PRO A 155 7.59 24.04 3.07
C PRO A 155 7.85 23.82 1.56
N ASN A 156 6.89 24.21 0.71
CA ASN A 156 6.95 24.01 -0.75
C ASN A 156 6.82 22.55 -1.24
N MET A 157 6.62 21.57 -0.35
CA MET A 157 6.24 20.23 -0.78
C MET A 157 4.85 20.25 -1.43
N ILE A 158 4.72 19.62 -2.59
CA ILE A 158 3.42 19.45 -3.25
C ILE A 158 2.76 18.17 -2.74
N VAL A 159 1.70 18.32 -1.94
CA VAL A 159 0.91 17.20 -1.43
C VAL A 159 -0.18 16.83 -2.43
N THR A 160 -0.01 15.68 -3.09
CA THR A 160 -1.00 15.04 -3.96
C THR A 160 -1.81 14.05 -3.15
N SER A 161 -2.79 14.56 -2.42
CA SER A 161 -3.75 13.79 -1.63
C SER A 161 -5.12 14.47 -1.71
N ASN A 162 -6.05 13.82 -2.41
CA ASN A 162 -7.43 14.26 -2.58
C ASN A 162 -8.35 13.33 -1.82
N ASP A 163 -9.46 13.86 -1.29
CA ASP A 163 -10.57 13.05 -0.78
C ASP A 163 -10.95 11.95 -1.78
N PRO A 164 -11.07 10.67 -1.37
CA PRO A 164 -11.07 10.15 0.01
C PRO A 164 -9.71 9.64 0.52
N GLY A 165 -8.58 10.20 0.10
CA GLY A 165 -7.22 9.71 0.39
C GLY A 165 -6.58 9.03 -0.82
N LEU A 166 -6.72 9.65 -1.99
CA LEU A 166 -6.18 9.16 -3.26
C LEU A 166 -5.32 10.23 -3.94
N GLY A 167 -4.24 9.80 -4.58
CA GLY A 167 -3.32 10.69 -5.28
C GLY A 167 -2.60 9.98 -6.41
N ALA A 168 -2.10 10.74 -7.38
CA ALA A 168 -1.23 10.24 -8.43
C ALA A 168 -0.29 11.35 -8.92
N PHE A 169 1.00 11.04 -9.01
CA PHE A 169 1.94 11.85 -9.74
C PHE A 169 1.71 11.68 -11.25
N GLN A 170 1.67 12.79 -11.98
CA GLN A 170 1.47 12.80 -13.42
C GLN A 170 2.46 13.76 -14.09
N MET A 171 3.06 13.32 -15.20
CA MET A 171 3.91 14.17 -16.02
C MET A 171 3.66 13.91 -17.51
N ASP A 172 3.39 15.00 -18.24
CA ASP A 172 3.24 15.06 -19.70
C ASP A 172 2.30 14.01 -20.32
N GLU A 173 1.28 13.55 -19.57
CA GLU A 173 0.39 12.44 -19.98
C GLU A 173 1.13 11.11 -20.29
N VAL A 174 2.43 11.03 -19.96
CA VAL A 174 3.30 9.89 -20.27
C VAL A 174 3.67 9.13 -19.02
N LEU A 175 3.86 9.81 -17.89
CA LEU A 175 4.19 9.19 -16.62
C LEU A 175 2.99 9.31 -15.68
N TRP A 176 2.63 8.18 -15.09
CA TRP A 176 1.61 8.05 -14.06
C TRP A 176 2.19 7.18 -12.97
N ALA A 177 2.15 7.64 -11.73
CA ALA A 177 2.57 6.87 -10.59
C ALA A 177 1.64 7.16 -9.40
N GLU A 178 1.14 6.10 -8.77
CA GLU A 178 0.35 6.16 -7.55
C GLU A 178 0.84 5.05 -6.61
N HIS A 179 0.53 5.16 -5.33
CA HIS A 179 0.89 4.16 -4.33
C HIS A 179 0.25 2.80 -4.64
N GLY A 180 -1.02 2.80 -5.07
CA GLY A 180 -1.70 1.63 -5.61
C GLY A 180 -2.75 1.02 -4.68
N HIS A 181 -2.89 1.52 -3.45
CA HIS A 181 -3.89 1.06 -2.47
C HIS A 181 -5.33 1.15 -2.98
N ARG A 182 -5.62 2.10 -3.88
CA ARG A 182 -6.88 2.21 -4.66
C ARG A 182 -7.40 0.86 -5.15
N TYR A 183 -6.51 -0.04 -5.54
CA TYR A 183 -6.82 -1.30 -6.21
C TYR A 183 -6.89 -2.49 -5.28
N THR A 184 -6.81 -2.27 -3.97
CA THR A 184 -6.69 -3.31 -2.96
C THR A 184 -7.96 -3.30 -2.10
N LEU A 185 -8.55 -4.47 -1.84
CA LEU A 185 -9.88 -4.57 -1.21
C LEU A 185 -9.91 -3.99 0.22
N PHE A 186 -8.84 -4.21 0.98
CA PHE A 186 -8.69 -3.83 2.38
C PHE A 186 -7.99 -2.48 2.57
N ASN A 187 -7.20 -1.99 1.60
CA ASN A 187 -6.47 -0.71 1.78
C ASN A 187 -7.01 0.43 0.91
N ALA A 188 -7.91 0.18 -0.04
CA ALA A 188 -8.60 1.26 -0.74
C ALA A 188 -9.50 2.04 0.24
N PRO A 189 -9.53 3.38 0.19
CA PRO A 189 -10.39 4.17 1.08
C PRO A 189 -11.85 3.73 1.01
N ASP A 190 -12.52 3.73 2.17
CA ASP A 190 -13.89 3.23 2.29
C ASP A 190 -14.86 4.28 2.83
N ILE A 191 -15.54 4.95 1.91
CA ILE A 191 -16.62 5.91 2.20
C ILE A 191 -18.03 5.27 2.14
N TRP A 192 -18.14 3.96 1.95
CA TRP A 192 -19.41 3.26 1.72
C TRP A 192 -19.86 2.39 2.90
N SER A 193 -18.93 1.68 3.54
CA SER A 193 -19.23 0.80 4.68
C SER A 193 -19.69 1.58 5.91
N HIS A 194 -19.10 2.76 6.11
CA HIS A 194 -19.37 3.60 7.25
C HIS A 194 -19.39 5.07 6.84
N SER A 195 -20.50 5.76 7.06
CA SER A 195 -20.61 7.18 6.75
C SER A 195 -19.74 8.02 7.67
N GLY A 196 -18.96 8.93 7.09
CA GLY A 196 -18.13 9.88 7.85
C GLY A 196 -16.72 9.39 8.16
N SER A 197 -16.34 8.22 7.65
CA SER A 197 -14.98 7.66 7.70
C SER A 197 -14.52 7.31 6.28
N HIS A 198 -13.21 7.27 6.12
CA HIS A 198 -12.43 6.88 4.95
C HIS A 198 -11.51 5.69 5.27
N LEU A 199 -11.23 5.44 6.56
CA LEU A 199 -10.42 4.31 7.01
C LEU A 199 -10.97 2.97 6.51
N PRO A 200 -10.15 2.13 5.87
CA PRO A 200 -10.60 0.86 5.32
C PRO A 200 -10.34 -0.30 6.29
N LEU A 201 -10.79 -1.51 5.93
CA LEU A 201 -10.63 -2.70 6.80
C LEU A 201 -9.16 -2.98 7.17
N GLY A 202 -8.22 -2.66 6.28
CA GLY A 202 -6.78 -2.80 6.45
C GLY A 202 -6.22 -1.99 7.63
N TYR A 203 -6.79 -0.82 7.92
CA TYR A 203 -6.43 -0.04 9.12
C TYR A 203 -6.70 -0.84 10.40
N PHE A 204 -7.91 -1.39 10.53
CA PHE A 204 -8.29 -2.18 11.69
C PHE A 204 -7.50 -3.49 11.81
N ILE A 205 -7.21 -4.13 10.68
CA ILE A 205 -6.32 -5.30 10.64
C ILE A 205 -4.94 -4.92 11.17
N SER A 206 -4.34 -3.83 10.68
CA SER A 206 -3.00 -3.37 11.08
C SER A 206 -2.90 -3.12 12.59
N ARG A 207 -3.95 -2.56 13.20
CA ARG A 207 -3.99 -2.37 14.66
C ARG A 207 -4.14 -3.66 15.47
N LEU A 208 -4.83 -4.67 14.93
CA LEU A 208 -4.85 -6.00 15.52
C LEU A 208 -3.47 -6.65 15.45
N VAL A 209 -2.79 -6.51 14.31
CA VAL A 209 -1.40 -6.97 14.13
C VAL A 209 -0.48 -6.31 15.14
N ALA A 210 -0.50 -4.98 15.25
CA ALA A 210 0.32 -4.23 16.20
C ALA A 210 0.07 -4.69 17.65
N SER A 211 -1.19 -4.89 18.04
CA SER A 211 -1.54 -5.40 19.38
C SER A 211 -0.92 -6.77 19.66
N LYS A 212 -0.94 -7.64 18.65
CA LYS A 212 -0.40 -8.98 18.77
C LYS A 212 1.12 -8.98 18.79
N SER A 213 1.75 -8.13 17.97
CA SER A 213 3.19 -7.99 17.93
C SER A 213 3.76 -7.57 19.29
N ILE A 214 3.13 -6.60 19.95
CA ILE A 214 3.52 -6.18 21.30
C ILE A 214 3.29 -7.28 22.33
N THR A 215 2.15 -7.97 22.25
CA THR A 215 1.82 -9.04 23.22
C THR A 215 2.84 -10.19 23.19
N ASP A 216 3.34 -10.53 22.00
CA ASP A 216 4.24 -11.66 21.80
C ASP A 216 5.72 -11.27 21.75
N ASP A 217 6.04 -9.97 21.82
CA ASP A 217 7.39 -9.43 21.62
C ASP A 217 7.99 -9.91 20.28
N GLN A 218 7.17 -9.91 19.23
CA GLN A 218 7.51 -10.40 17.89
C GLN A 218 6.83 -9.56 16.81
N ILE A 219 7.56 -9.14 15.77
CA ILE A 219 6.95 -8.47 14.61
C ILE A 219 6.23 -9.50 13.73
N TYR A 220 4.96 -9.25 13.44
CA TYR A 220 4.17 -9.98 12.47
C TYR A 220 3.84 -9.12 11.24
N THR A 221 3.90 -9.72 10.05
CA THR A 221 3.39 -9.11 8.82
C THR A 221 2.09 -9.78 8.38
N LEU A 222 1.25 -9.10 7.58
CA LEU A 222 0.04 -9.71 7.03
C LEU A 222 0.33 -11.02 6.27
N PRO A 223 1.37 -11.15 5.42
CA PRO A 223 1.78 -12.43 4.84
C PRO A 223 2.13 -13.52 5.87
N ASP A 224 2.84 -13.19 6.95
CA ASP A 224 3.17 -14.15 8.01
C ASP A 224 1.92 -14.64 8.73
N ILE A 225 0.97 -13.74 8.94
CA ILE A 225 -0.29 -14.04 9.58
C ILE A 225 -1.15 -14.89 8.67
N MET A 226 -1.28 -14.53 7.40
CA MET A 226 -2.00 -15.34 6.41
C MET A 226 -1.39 -16.74 6.33
N ASN A 227 -0.07 -16.87 6.22
CA ASN A 227 0.61 -18.17 6.15
C ASN A 227 0.45 -19.03 7.42
N SER A 228 0.40 -18.41 8.61
CA SER A 228 0.23 -19.12 9.88
C SER A 228 -1.24 -19.43 10.20
N TYR A 229 -2.17 -18.53 9.89
CA TYR A 229 -3.60 -18.67 10.19
C TYR A 229 -4.34 -19.58 9.26
N PHE A 230 -4.02 -19.56 7.97
CA PHE A 230 -4.65 -20.47 7.03
C PHE A 230 -4.31 -21.94 7.37
N ARG A 231 -3.13 -22.19 7.93
CA ARG A 231 -2.79 -23.53 8.46
C ARG A 231 -3.57 -23.90 9.74
N ALA A 232 -3.98 -22.92 10.55
CA ALA A 232 -4.63 -23.14 11.86
C ALA A 232 -6.16 -23.13 11.84
N MET A 233 -6.79 -22.49 10.84
CA MET A 233 -8.25 -22.37 10.62
C MET A 233 -9.06 -23.67 10.82
N PRO A 234 -8.61 -24.86 10.36
CA PRO A 234 -9.35 -26.11 10.58
C PRO A 234 -9.51 -26.48 12.06
N THR A 235 -8.61 -25.99 12.91
CA THR A 235 -8.59 -26.25 14.36
C THR A 235 -9.52 -25.32 15.12
N ALA A 236 -9.60 -24.05 14.69
CA ALA A 236 -10.49 -23.03 15.27
C ALA A 236 -11.98 -23.31 14.99
N LEU A 237 -12.27 -24.02 13.88
CA LEU A 237 -13.62 -24.45 13.50
C LEU A 237 -14.03 -25.79 14.13
N ASN A 238 -13.18 -26.44 14.94
CA ASN A 238 -13.48 -27.76 15.52
C ASN A 238 -14.58 -27.65 16.60
N PRO A 239 -15.79 -28.21 16.39
CA PRO A 239 -16.93 -28.02 17.29
C PRO A 239 -16.80 -28.71 18.67
N ARG A 240 -15.70 -29.41 18.95
CA ARG A 240 -15.41 -30.07 20.23
C ARG A 240 -14.34 -29.38 21.07
N GLY A 241 -13.67 -28.34 20.56
CA GLY A 241 -12.74 -27.51 21.31
C GLY A 241 -13.45 -26.25 21.81
N ALA A 242 -13.22 -25.87 23.07
CA ALA A 242 -13.89 -24.74 23.73
C ALA A 242 -13.41 -23.37 23.22
N ILE A 243 -13.59 -23.09 21.94
CA ILE A 243 -13.51 -21.74 21.35
C ILE A 243 -14.92 -21.44 20.82
N GLU A 244 -15.55 -20.38 21.31
CA GLU A 244 -16.89 -19.98 20.86
C GLU A 244 -16.90 -19.88 19.33
N LYS A 245 -17.88 -20.54 18.67
CA LYS A 245 -18.09 -20.38 17.24
C LYS A 245 -18.19 -18.88 16.92
N PRO A 246 -17.50 -18.37 15.88
CA PRO A 246 -17.67 -16.99 15.45
C PRO A 246 -19.16 -16.71 15.24
N TYR A 247 -19.61 -15.58 15.77
CA TYR A 247 -21.03 -15.26 15.91
C TYR A 247 -21.69 -15.11 14.53
N GLY A 248 -22.68 -15.95 14.23
CA GLY A 248 -23.53 -15.81 13.03
C GLY A 248 -23.24 -16.77 11.87
N LEU A 249 -22.30 -17.72 12.01
CA LEU A 249 -21.93 -18.61 10.90
C LEU A 249 -22.94 -19.74 10.62
N GLY A 250 -23.30 -19.87 9.34
CA GLY A 250 -23.98 -21.05 8.79
C GLY A 250 -22.99 -22.14 8.32
N PRO A 251 -23.48 -23.36 8.02
CA PRO A 251 -22.64 -24.51 7.65
C PRO A 251 -21.95 -24.43 6.27
N ALA A 252 -22.26 -23.44 5.43
CA ALA A 252 -21.61 -23.25 4.12
C ALA A 252 -20.15 -22.76 4.23
N ASN A 253 -19.81 -22.12 5.36
CA ASN A 253 -18.58 -21.34 5.52
C ASN A 253 -17.37 -22.24 5.85
N GLU A 254 -17.59 -23.47 6.34
CA GLU A 254 -16.53 -24.46 6.56
C GLU A 254 -15.93 -24.98 5.24
N VAL A 255 -16.74 -25.03 4.17
CA VAL A 255 -16.28 -25.43 2.83
C VAL A 255 -15.50 -24.29 2.16
N GLY A 256 -16.00 -23.05 2.26
CA GLY A 256 -15.32 -21.86 1.74
C GLY A 256 -13.94 -21.65 2.36
N VAL A 257 -13.83 -21.80 3.68
CA VAL A 257 -12.52 -21.78 4.36
C VAL A 257 -11.63 -22.89 3.81
N ARG A 258 -12.06 -24.17 3.81
CA ARG A 258 -11.21 -25.29 3.35
C ARG A 258 -10.75 -25.14 1.89
N GLU A 259 -11.59 -24.65 0.99
CA GLU A 259 -11.21 -24.39 -0.40
C GLU A 259 -10.23 -23.23 -0.52
N PHE A 260 -10.43 -22.12 0.21
CA PHE A 260 -9.49 -21.01 0.30
C PHE A 260 -8.11 -21.45 0.84
N LEU A 261 -8.09 -22.36 1.82
CA LEU A 261 -6.86 -22.96 2.34
C LEU A 261 -6.09 -23.79 1.30
N ASN A 262 -6.79 -24.67 0.58
CA ASN A 262 -6.19 -25.51 -0.47
C ASN A 262 -5.62 -24.67 -1.63
N LEU A 263 -6.27 -23.55 -1.91
CA LEU A 263 -5.85 -22.53 -2.86
C LEU A 263 -4.49 -21.91 -2.49
N MET A 264 -4.34 -21.49 -1.22
CA MET A 264 -3.12 -20.88 -0.71
C MET A 264 -1.95 -21.87 -0.62
N GLU A 265 -2.22 -23.16 -0.34
CA GLU A 265 -1.18 -24.20 -0.32
C GLU A 265 -0.65 -24.59 -1.71
N GLY A 266 -1.40 -24.32 -2.78
CA GLY A 266 -1.03 -24.64 -4.16
C GLY A 266 -0.06 -23.67 -4.84
N PHE A 267 0.25 -22.53 -4.22
CA PHE A 267 1.16 -21.52 -4.78
C PHE A 267 2.58 -21.68 -4.24
N PRO A 268 3.59 -21.91 -5.09
CA PRO A 268 4.98 -21.91 -4.63
C PRO A 268 5.35 -20.51 -4.16
N ALA A 269 5.85 -20.43 -2.92
CA ALA A 269 6.47 -19.24 -2.35
C ALA A 269 7.41 -18.62 -3.40
N ALA A 270 7.31 -17.31 -3.58
CA ALA A 270 8.09 -16.53 -4.54
C ALA A 270 9.59 -16.67 -4.24
N THR A 271 10.18 -17.74 -4.76
CA THR A 271 11.62 -17.90 -4.91
C THR A 271 11.93 -17.67 -6.37
N SER A 272 12.82 -16.71 -6.60
CA SER A 272 13.25 -16.31 -7.93
C SER A 272 13.80 -17.52 -8.70
N ARG A 273 13.18 -17.85 -9.83
CA ARG A 273 13.85 -18.56 -10.91
C ARG A 273 13.22 -18.21 -12.26
N ARG A 274 14.07 -17.62 -13.11
CA ARG A 274 13.82 -17.40 -14.54
C ARG A 274 13.32 -18.70 -15.18
N ASN A 275 12.22 -18.64 -15.91
CA ASN A 275 12.10 -19.44 -17.11
C ASN A 275 11.23 -18.78 -18.18
N SER A 276 11.83 -18.70 -19.36
CA SER A 276 11.33 -18.19 -20.62
C SER A 276 10.32 -19.16 -21.26
N GLY A 277 9.15 -18.66 -21.65
CA GLY A 277 8.26 -19.38 -22.56
C GLY A 277 6.80 -18.94 -22.49
N ARG A 278 6.36 -18.19 -23.51
CA ARG A 278 4.96 -17.93 -23.93
C ARG A 278 3.88 -18.01 -22.82
N ARG A 279 3.56 -16.86 -22.20
CA ARG A 279 2.36 -16.68 -21.37
C ARG A 279 1.09 -16.78 -22.22
N ARG A 280 0.43 -17.94 -22.20
CA ARG A 280 -1.03 -18.01 -22.35
C ARG A 280 -1.60 -17.69 -20.97
N TYR A 281 -2.38 -16.61 -20.86
CA TYR A 281 -3.17 -16.36 -19.65
C TYR A 281 -4.07 -17.59 -19.41
N PRO A 282 -4.05 -18.21 -18.22
CA PRO A 282 -4.99 -19.27 -17.89
C PRO A 282 -6.42 -18.74 -18.02
N ARG A 283 -7.37 -19.59 -18.44
CA ARG A 283 -8.79 -19.33 -18.18
C ARG A 283 -8.97 -19.16 -16.67
N ASP A 284 -9.80 -18.19 -16.30
CA ASP A 284 -10.20 -17.91 -14.92
C ASP A 284 -10.68 -19.20 -14.22
N PRO A 285 -9.96 -19.72 -13.21
CA PRO A 285 -10.38 -20.92 -12.49
C PRO A 285 -11.57 -20.69 -11.53
N TRP A 286 -12.06 -19.46 -11.38
CA TRP A 286 -12.84 -19.04 -10.20
C TRP A 286 -14.25 -18.47 -10.49
N ASP A 287 -14.87 -18.87 -11.60
CA ASP A 287 -16.30 -18.62 -11.91
C ASP A 287 -17.28 -19.38 -10.97
N GLY A 288 -16.94 -19.51 -9.68
CA GLY A 288 -17.52 -20.48 -8.74
C GLY A 288 -18.04 -19.92 -7.40
N GLY A 289 -17.93 -18.63 -7.12
CA GLY A 289 -18.58 -18.01 -5.94
C GLY A 289 -18.10 -18.51 -4.57
N ILE A 290 -16.81 -18.84 -4.42
CA ILE A 290 -16.23 -19.38 -3.18
C ILE A 290 -15.86 -18.28 -2.16
N ILE A 291 -15.56 -17.07 -2.65
CA ILE A 291 -15.24 -15.90 -1.84
C ILE A 291 -16.47 -15.00 -1.83
N ASP A 292 -16.94 -14.66 -0.64
CA ASP A 292 -18.08 -13.77 -0.39
C ASP A 292 -17.83 -12.89 0.83
N ASP A 293 -18.79 -12.02 1.15
CA ASP A 293 -18.64 -11.12 2.28
C ASP A 293 -18.55 -11.86 3.63
N ASP A 294 -19.25 -12.98 3.79
CA ASP A 294 -19.21 -13.80 5.00
C ASP A 294 -17.79 -14.31 5.28
N LEU A 295 -17.04 -14.69 4.24
CA LEU A 295 -15.64 -15.08 4.37
C LEU A 295 -14.74 -13.92 4.83
N ILE A 296 -14.98 -12.70 4.33
CA ILE A 296 -14.22 -11.50 4.75
C ILE A 296 -14.51 -11.14 6.21
N VAL A 297 -15.78 -11.19 6.61
CA VAL A 297 -16.20 -10.98 8.01
C VAL A 297 -15.56 -12.02 8.92
N LEU A 298 -15.57 -13.29 8.51
CA LEU A 298 -14.94 -14.37 9.25
C LEU A 298 -13.43 -14.15 9.40
N PHE A 299 -12.75 -13.77 8.31
CA PHE A 299 -11.32 -13.45 8.33
C PHE A 299 -11.02 -12.38 9.38
N PHE A 300 -11.72 -11.25 9.36
CA PHE A 300 -11.50 -10.17 10.34
C PHE A 300 -11.77 -10.63 11.79
N GLN A 301 -12.85 -11.38 12.04
CA GLN A 301 -13.16 -11.89 13.37
C GLN A 301 -12.09 -12.86 13.90
N VAL A 302 -11.55 -13.70 13.03
CA VAL A 302 -10.46 -14.62 13.36
C VAL A 302 -9.18 -13.85 13.68
N MET A 303 -8.85 -12.82 12.91
CA MET A 303 -7.73 -11.92 13.19
C MET A 303 -7.88 -11.23 14.55
N ALA A 304 -9.10 -10.80 14.89
CA ALA A 304 -9.36 -10.19 16.18
C ALA A 304 -9.11 -11.18 17.34
N LEU A 305 -9.63 -12.41 17.22
CA LEU A 305 -9.40 -13.46 18.22
C LEU A 305 -7.91 -13.82 18.35
N TRP A 306 -7.18 -13.88 17.23
CA TRP A 306 -5.74 -14.11 17.23
C TRP A 306 -4.97 -13.06 18.01
N ALA A 307 -5.34 -11.79 17.82
CA ALA A 307 -4.78 -10.65 18.53
C ALA A 307 -5.28 -10.55 19.98
N GLY A 308 -5.97 -11.58 20.50
CA GLY A 308 -6.48 -11.64 21.86
C GLY A 308 -7.74 -10.80 22.09
N LYS A 309 -8.39 -10.32 21.03
CA LYS A 309 -9.59 -9.47 21.12
C LYS A 309 -10.86 -10.27 21.01
N ARG A 310 -11.88 -9.85 21.74
CA ARG A 310 -13.24 -10.37 21.74
C ARG A 310 -14.18 -9.44 20.98
N PRO A 311 -15.36 -9.92 20.54
CA PRO A 311 -16.30 -9.11 19.76
C PRO A 311 -16.75 -7.79 20.43
N TRP A 312 -16.65 -7.68 21.75
CA TRP A 312 -17.02 -6.49 22.52
C TRP A 312 -15.85 -5.59 22.91
N ASP A 313 -14.61 -6.02 22.65
CA ASP A 313 -13.43 -5.18 22.85
C ASP A 313 -13.44 -4.05 21.81
N ARG A 314 -12.80 -2.94 22.18
CA ARG A 314 -12.88 -1.68 21.43
C ARG A 314 -11.53 -1.29 20.83
N PHE A 315 -11.60 -0.59 19.71
CA PHE A 315 -10.49 0.17 19.17
C PHE A 315 -10.59 1.59 19.72
N ILE A 316 -9.56 2.06 20.41
CA ILE A 316 -9.45 3.47 20.79
C ILE A 316 -9.17 4.27 19.54
N MET A 317 -10.10 5.12 19.13
CA MET A 317 -9.97 5.90 17.89
C MET A 317 -9.63 7.36 18.14
N ASP A 318 -9.98 7.90 19.30
CA ASP A 318 -9.77 9.31 19.67
C ASP A 318 -10.21 10.30 18.58
N ASN A 319 -11.40 10.07 18.00
CA ASN A 319 -11.94 10.87 16.90
C ASN A 319 -11.09 10.90 15.63
N LYS A 320 -10.13 9.98 15.46
CA LYS A 320 -9.43 9.80 14.18
C LYS A 320 -10.45 9.61 13.06
N ASP A 321 -10.32 10.40 11.99
CA ASP A 321 -11.23 10.38 10.85
C ASP A 321 -12.71 10.49 11.26
N ASN A 322 -12.99 11.36 12.24
CA ASN A 322 -14.32 11.65 12.78
C ASN A 322 -15.04 10.47 13.45
N PHE A 323 -14.31 9.44 13.88
CA PHE A 323 -14.87 8.37 14.72
C PHE A 323 -15.20 8.86 16.13
N LEU A 324 -16.40 9.44 16.30
CA LEU A 324 -16.91 9.96 17.58
C LEU A 324 -17.08 8.87 18.66
N SER A 325 -16.96 7.59 18.32
CA SER A 325 -17.05 6.49 19.28
C SER A 325 -15.98 5.44 18.99
N ASP A 326 -15.32 4.94 20.03
CA ASP A 326 -14.45 3.76 19.97
C ASP A 326 -15.25 2.51 19.53
N PRO A 327 -15.10 2.04 18.28
CA PRO A 327 -15.93 0.96 17.78
C PRO A 327 -15.53 -0.38 18.39
N ARG A 328 -16.52 -1.26 18.53
CA ARG A 328 -16.26 -2.64 18.93
C ARG A 328 -15.76 -3.44 17.74
N VAL A 329 -14.96 -4.49 18.00
CA VAL A 329 -14.57 -5.50 17.00
C VAL A 329 -15.79 -5.97 16.19
N ARG A 330 -16.92 -6.29 16.85
CA ARG A 330 -18.13 -6.70 16.15
C ARG A 330 -18.71 -5.62 15.24
N SER A 331 -18.66 -4.36 15.65
CA SER A 331 -19.19 -3.24 14.86
C SER A 331 -18.39 -3.06 13.58
N ILE A 332 -17.05 -3.12 13.67
CA ILE A 332 -16.17 -3.09 12.50
C ILE A 332 -16.50 -4.23 11.54
N ALA A 333 -16.59 -5.46 12.05
CA ALA A 333 -16.94 -6.62 11.23
C ALA A 333 -18.28 -6.44 10.47
N GLN A 334 -19.25 -5.76 11.08
CA GLN A 334 -20.55 -5.46 10.47
C GLN A 334 -20.51 -4.31 9.47
N TRP A 335 -19.60 -3.35 9.61
CA TRP A 335 -19.48 -2.26 8.63
C TRP A 335 -18.95 -2.78 7.30
N TYR A 336 -17.97 -3.68 7.35
CA TYR A 336 -17.32 -4.23 6.15
C TYR A 336 -17.97 -5.54 5.65
N ASP A 337 -19.18 -5.88 6.10
CA ASP A 337 -19.90 -7.12 5.73
C ASP A 337 -20.48 -7.13 4.30
N VAL A 338 -20.14 -6.12 3.52
CA VAL A 338 -20.49 -6.01 2.09
C VAL A 338 -19.31 -5.54 1.25
N ILE A 339 -18.09 -5.49 1.81
CA ILE A 339 -16.92 -4.92 1.13
C ILE A 339 -16.59 -5.64 -0.17
N PHE A 340 -16.81 -6.96 -0.23
CA PHE A 340 -16.50 -7.77 -1.41
C PHE A 340 -17.60 -7.67 -2.44
N SER A 341 -18.87 -7.93 -2.08
CA SER A 341 -19.98 -7.91 -3.05
C SER A 341 -20.32 -6.51 -3.56
N LYS A 342 -20.06 -5.45 -2.78
CA LYS A 342 -20.29 -4.06 -3.19
C LYS A 342 -19.09 -3.42 -3.84
N TRP A 343 -17.93 -4.07 -3.88
CA TRP A 343 -16.74 -3.51 -4.51
C TRP A 343 -16.99 -2.95 -5.92
N PRO A 344 -17.68 -3.63 -6.86
CA PRO A 344 -17.96 -3.06 -8.19
C PRO A 344 -18.78 -1.76 -8.17
N SER A 345 -19.53 -1.51 -7.08
CA SER A 345 -20.28 -0.27 -6.86
C SER A 345 -19.45 0.82 -6.17
N ARG A 346 -18.36 0.45 -5.47
CA ARG A 346 -17.40 1.36 -4.83
C ARG A 346 -16.37 1.86 -5.83
N GLN A 347 -15.81 0.93 -6.60
CA GLN A 347 -14.94 1.22 -7.73
C GLN A 347 -15.08 0.11 -8.78
N ASN A 348 -14.89 0.46 -10.05
CA ASN A 348 -15.06 -0.47 -11.17
C ASN A 348 -13.80 -0.60 -12.02
N ILE A 349 -12.62 -0.34 -11.43
CA ILE A 349 -11.34 -0.36 -12.14
C ILE A 349 -10.78 -1.79 -12.17
N VAL A 350 -10.88 -2.50 -11.05
CA VAL A 350 -10.54 -3.93 -10.91
C VAL A 350 -11.75 -4.70 -10.38
N SER A 351 -11.84 -5.99 -10.69
CA SER A 351 -12.87 -6.83 -10.05
C SER A 351 -12.57 -6.99 -8.55
N ASN A 352 -13.58 -7.35 -7.78
CA ASN A 352 -13.50 -7.66 -6.35
C ASN A 352 -12.49 -8.79 -6.06
N GLU A 353 -12.42 -9.80 -6.93
CA GLU A 353 -11.43 -10.87 -6.83
C GLU A 353 -10.03 -10.31 -7.05
N MET A 354 -9.82 -9.53 -8.12
CA MET A 354 -8.53 -8.90 -8.39
C MET A 354 -8.10 -7.99 -7.24
N ALA A 355 -9.03 -7.25 -6.65
CA ALA A 355 -8.76 -6.38 -5.51
C ALA A 355 -8.29 -7.17 -4.29
N LEU A 356 -8.94 -8.29 -3.99
CA LEU A 356 -8.51 -9.19 -2.91
C LEU A 356 -7.14 -9.83 -3.23
N TRP A 357 -6.87 -10.19 -4.48
CA TRP A 357 -5.58 -10.76 -4.86
C TRP A 357 -4.43 -9.76 -4.75
N ASN A 358 -4.70 -8.47 -4.98
CA ASN A 358 -3.69 -7.43 -4.79
C ASN A 358 -3.25 -7.30 -3.32
N GLU A 359 -4.13 -7.59 -2.35
CA GLU A 359 -3.77 -7.69 -0.92
C GLU A 359 -2.67 -8.72 -0.66
N LEU A 360 -2.61 -9.74 -1.51
CA LEU A 360 -1.66 -10.85 -1.40
C LEU A 360 -0.41 -10.63 -2.23
N GLY A 361 -0.19 -9.40 -2.70
CA GLY A 361 0.95 -9.01 -3.52
C GLY A 361 0.83 -9.40 -4.99
N TYR A 362 -0.32 -9.90 -5.46
CA TYR A 362 -0.53 -10.23 -6.87
C TYR A 362 -0.94 -9.01 -7.71
N MET A 363 -0.17 -7.92 -7.62
CA MET A 363 -0.42 -6.64 -8.30
C MET A 363 -0.16 -6.66 -9.82
N ASP A 364 0.25 -7.80 -10.39
CA ASP A 364 0.56 -7.96 -11.82
C ASP A 364 -0.58 -7.48 -12.73
N ALA A 365 -1.83 -7.78 -12.39
CA ALA A 365 -2.97 -7.42 -13.23
C ALA A 365 -3.32 -5.91 -13.11
N THR A 366 -3.15 -5.35 -11.93
CA THR A 366 -3.33 -3.93 -11.63
C THR A 366 -2.25 -3.07 -12.28
N ALA A 367 -0.99 -3.52 -12.23
CA ALA A 367 0.10 -2.89 -12.97
C ALA A 367 -0.19 -2.86 -14.49
N ASN A 368 -0.81 -3.91 -15.03
CA ASN A 368 -1.24 -3.93 -16.43
C ASN A 368 -2.39 -2.97 -16.75
N LEU A 369 -3.26 -2.68 -15.79
CA LEU A 369 -4.31 -1.67 -15.91
C LEU A 369 -3.73 -0.25 -15.94
N LEU A 370 -2.69 0.04 -15.14
CA LEU A 370 -1.95 1.31 -15.20
C LEU A 370 -1.41 1.61 -16.61
N PHE A 371 -0.97 0.59 -17.34
CA PHE A 371 -0.53 0.73 -18.73
C PHE A 371 -1.68 0.88 -19.75
N ALA A 372 -2.92 0.65 -19.33
CA ALA A 372 -4.12 0.73 -20.15
C ALA A 372 -5.01 1.95 -19.84
N MET A 373 -4.74 2.68 -18.75
CA MET A 373 -5.42 3.94 -18.43
C MET A 373 -5.07 5.02 -19.47
N PRO A 374 -6.02 5.95 -19.77
CA PRO A 374 -5.93 6.92 -20.87
C PRO A 374 -4.66 7.74 -20.91
#